data_AF-Q31PN4-F1
#
_entry.id   AF-Q31PN4-F1
#
_cell.length_a   1.000
_cell.length_b   1.000
_cell.length_c   1.000
_cell.angle_alpha   90.00
_cell.angle_beta   90.00
_cell.angle_gamma   90.00
#
_symmetry.space_group_name_H-M   'P 1'
#
loop_
_entity.id
_entity.type
_entity.pdbx_description
1 polymer ?
#
loop_
_entity_poly.entity_id
_entity_poly.type
_entity_poly.pdbx_seq_one_letter_code
_entity_poly.pdbx_strand_id
1 'polypeptide(L)'
;MPPTFVTDQAWQAAEAVLQPSFIRLIDNLRQVLEASDWQHQVDQQLLWPEGTSDQDQQRWQDLELQLYRASEEEAPALEQELAALPTPQPVYTLQLEQGDRHHQFDLWELCWQLCCPAWQPSGDYDGQVDPVLLTPDGECDWDQLEIKTRQFVEQLLARLNSASEPETVSDR
;
A
#
# COMPACT_ATOMS: atom_id res chain seq x y z
N MET A 1 -0.01 2.68 -11.03
CA MET A 1 -0.59 4.04 -10.85
C MET A 1 -1.76 3.95 -9.89
N PRO A 2 -1.92 4.86 -8.92
CA PRO A 2 -3.07 4.82 -8.01
C PRO A 2 -4.42 4.92 -8.76
N PRO A 3 -5.52 4.43 -8.17
CA PRO A 3 -6.87 4.69 -8.67
C PRO A 3 -7.18 6.18 -8.68
N THR A 4 -7.91 6.64 -9.71
CA THR A 4 -8.40 8.01 -9.81
C THR A 4 -9.82 8.08 -9.27
N PHE A 5 -10.04 8.87 -8.21
CA PHE A 5 -11.37 9.13 -7.64
C PHE A 5 -11.97 10.38 -8.27
N VAL A 6 -13.02 10.21 -9.07
CA VAL A 6 -13.55 11.30 -9.94
C VAL A 6 -14.58 12.19 -9.22
N THR A 7 -15.34 11.63 -8.28
CA THR A 7 -16.41 12.35 -7.57
C THR A 7 -16.04 12.61 -6.12
N ASP A 8 -16.59 13.68 -5.53
CA ASP A 8 -16.40 13.99 -4.10
C ASP A 8 -16.82 12.81 -3.22
N GLN A 9 -17.91 12.12 -3.57
CA GLN A 9 -18.38 10.95 -2.85
C GLN A 9 -17.37 9.77 -2.93
N ALA A 10 -16.80 9.53 -4.11
CA ALA A 10 -15.77 8.50 -4.28
C ALA A 10 -14.50 8.83 -3.47
N TRP A 11 -14.15 10.13 -3.42
CA TRP A 11 -13.02 10.62 -2.65
C TRP A 11 -13.24 10.44 -1.13
N GLN A 12 -14.41 10.84 -0.63
CA GLN A 12 -14.79 10.66 0.78
C GLN A 12 -14.79 9.19 1.20
N ALA A 13 -15.33 8.31 0.34
CA ALA A 13 -15.29 6.87 0.55
C ALA A 13 -13.84 6.34 0.64
N ALA A 14 -12.97 6.78 -0.27
CA ALA A 14 -11.56 6.39 -0.28
C ALA A 14 -10.82 6.87 0.97
N GLU A 15 -11.03 8.13 1.37
CA GLU A 15 -10.45 8.71 2.58
C GLU A 15 -10.86 7.92 3.82
N ALA A 16 -12.13 7.50 3.90
CA ALA A 16 -12.65 6.72 5.03
C ALA A 16 -11.95 5.35 5.18
N VAL A 17 -11.57 4.68 4.08
CA VAL A 17 -11.10 3.28 4.13
C VAL A 17 -9.61 3.08 3.86
N LEU A 18 -8.93 3.94 3.10
CA LEU A 18 -7.58 3.65 2.60
C LEU A 18 -6.56 3.48 3.74
N GLN A 19 -6.53 4.40 4.70
CA GLN A 19 -5.58 4.30 5.82
C GLN A 19 -5.89 3.10 6.74
N PRO A 20 -7.14 2.88 7.20
CA PRO A 20 -7.50 1.68 7.94
C PRO A 20 -7.13 0.39 7.21
N SER A 21 -7.37 0.33 5.90
CA SER A 21 -7.11 -0.84 5.08
C SER A 21 -5.63 -1.13 4.94
N PHE A 22 -4.81 -0.10 4.74
CA PHE A 22 -3.36 -0.24 4.64
C PHE A 22 -2.77 -0.80 5.95
N ILE A 23 -3.21 -0.29 7.10
CA ILE A 23 -2.80 -0.77 8.42
C ILE A 23 -3.21 -2.24 8.61
N ARG A 24 -4.48 -2.57 8.34
CA ARG A 24 -4.99 -3.94 8.50
C ARG A 24 -4.32 -4.93 7.56
N LEU A 25 -3.99 -4.50 6.34
CA LEU A 25 -3.29 -5.32 5.36
C LEU A 25 -1.91 -5.73 5.88
N ILE A 26 -1.12 -4.78 6.38
CA ILE A 26 0.20 -5.05 6.94
C ILE A 26 0.10 -5.98 8.15
N ASP A 27 -0.84 -5.71 9.06
CA ASP A 27 -1.05 -6.54 10.25
C ASP A 27 -1.39 -7.99 9.90
N ASN A 28 -2.32 -8.19 8.97
CA ASN A 28 -2.71 -9.53 8.51
C ASN A 28 -1.60 -10.22 7.72
N LEU A 29 -0.86 -9.49 6.86
CA LEU A 29 0.31 -10.03 6.17
C LEU A 29 1.32 -10.56 7.17
N ARG A 30 1.69 -9.77 8.20
CA ARG A 30 2.61 -10.20 9.25
C ARG A 30 2.11 -11.47 9.95
N GLN A 31 0.87 -11.47 10.41
CA GLN A 31 0.31 -12.61 11.15
C GLN A 31 0.28 -13.90 10.33
N VAL A 32 -0.12 -13.81 9.05
CA VAL A 32 -0.17 -14.98 8.17
C VAL A 32 1.23 -15.45 7.79
N LEU A 33 2.17 -14.53 7.52
CA LEU A 33 3.54 -14.86 7.15
C LEU A 33 4.33 -15.49 8.31
N GLU A 34 4.09 -15.05 9.56
CA GLU A 34 4.65 -15.65 10.77
C GLU A 34 4.29 -17.15 10.93
N ALA A 35 3.14 -17.56 10.40
CA ALA A 35 2.69 -18.94 10.40
C ALA A 35 3.07 -19.72 9.12
N SER A 36 3.80 -19.09 8.20
CA SER A 36 4.16 -19.65 6.89
C SER A 36 5.65 -19.99 6.79
N ASP A 37 6.01 -20.72 5.74
CA ASP A 37 7.42 -21.02 5.41
C ASP A 37 8.10 -19.90 4.59
N TRP A 38 7.40 -18.80 4.31
CA TRP A 38 7.94 -17.67 3.57
C TRP A 38 8.77 -16.78 4.51
N GLN A 39 10.03 -16.54 4.12
CA GLN A 39 10.81 -15.44 4.67
C GLN A 39 10.26 -14.13 4.09
N HIS A 40 10.17 -13.09 4.91
CA HIS A 40 9.59 -11.82 4.50
C HIS A 40 10.40 -10.62 4.98
N GLN A 41 10.49 -9.60 4.14
CA GLN A 41 11.07 -8.30 4.46
C GLN A 41 10.18 -7.19 3.91
N VAL A 42 9.87 -6.20 4.75
CA VAL A 42 9.22 -4.96 4.30
C VAL A 42 10.30 -3.90 4.15
N ASP A 43 10.37 -3.29 2.97
CA ASP A 43 11.27 -2.17 2.68
C ASP A 43 10.46 -0.89 2.44
N GLN A 44 11.00 0.24 2.88
CA GLN A 44 10.43 1.55 2.67
C GLN A 44 11.43 2.40 1.88
N GLN A 45 11.02 2.85 0.71
CA GLN A 45 11.83 3.68 -0.17
C GLN A 45 11.10 4.99 -0.49
N LEU A 46 11.87 6.05 -0.71
CA LEU A 46 11.36 7.32 -1.22
C LEU A 46 11.51 7.33 -2.74
N LEU A 47 10.39 7.31 -3.46
CA LEU A 47 10.37 7.48 -4.90
C LEU A 47 10.30 8.96 -5.23
N TRP A 48 11.38 9.50 -5.78
CA TRP A 48 11.46 10.91 -6.16
C TRP A 48 10.83 11.17 -7.53
N PRO A 49 10.23 12.37 -7.73
CA PRO A 49 9.82 12.81 -9.06
C PRO A 49 10.99 12.77 -10.05
N GLU A 50 10.70 12.43 -11.31
CA GLU A 50 11.71 12.37 -12.36
C GLU A 50 12.45 13.71 -12.50
N GLY A 51 13.78 13.66 -12.55
CA GLY A 51 14.63 14.85 -12.65
C GLY A 51 14.97 15.52 -11.31
N THR A 52 14.55 14.98 -10.17
CA THR A 52 14.96 15.49 -8.86
C THR A 52 16.46 15.28 -8.62
N SER A 53 17.20 16.36 -8.34
CA SER A 53 18.65 16.30 -8.12
C SER A 53 19.00 15.72 -6.75
N ASP A 54 20.14 15.04 -6.62
CA ASP A 54 20.62 14.51 -5.33
C ASP A 54 20.73 15.60 -4.25
N GLN A 55 21.03 16.84 -4.64
CA GLN A 55 21.07 17.99 -3.74
C GLN A 55 19.68 18.34 -3.18
N ASP A 56 18.65 18.31 -4.02
CA ASP A 56 17.27 18.56 -3.58
C ASP A 56 16.76 17.41 -2.70
N GLN A 57 17.12 16.17 -3.05
CA GLN A 57 16.78 14.99 -2.23
C GLN A 57 17.39 15.11 -0.83
N GLN A 58 18.69 15.43 -0.74
CA GLN A 58 19.36 15.60 0.55
C GLN A 58 18.77 16.77 1.34
N ARG A 59 18.52 17.91 0.69
CA ARG A 59 17.94 19.08 1.35
C ARG A 59 16.55 18.79 1.91
N TRP A 60 15.73 18.07 1.16
CA TRP A 60 14.40 17.67 1.62
C TRP A 60 14.49 16.77 2.86
N GLN A 61 15.39 15.78 2.85
CA GLN A 61 15.58 14.89 4.01
C GLN A 61 16.08 15.65 5.25
N ASP A 62 17.01 16.59 5.06
CA ASP A 62 17.53 17.42 6.15
C ASP A 62 16.44 18.33 6.73
N LEU A 63 15.56 18.89 5.89
CA LEU A 63 14.45 19.73 6.33
C LEU A 63 13.36 18.91 7.03
N GLU A 64 13.04 17.70 6.55
CA GLU A 64 12.10 16.79 7.21
C GLU A 64 12.58 16.43 8.63
N LEU A 65 13.87 16.08 8.78
CA LEU A 65 14.46 15.78 10.09
C LEU A 65 14.46 16.98 11.05
N GLN A 66 14.63 18.19 10.52
CA GLN A 66 14.53 19.43 11.30
C GLN A 66 13.09 19.67 11.72
N LEU A 67 12.13 19.56 10.79
CA LEU A 67 10.70 19.77 11.03
C LEU A 67 10.19 18.82 12.11
N TYR A 68 10.59 17.54 12.08
CA TYR A 68 10.23 16.56 13.12
C TYR A 68 10.64 16.98 14.54
N ARG A 69 11.69 17.80 14.67
CA ARG A 69 12.24 18.25 15.96
C ARG A 69 11.92 19.73 16.24
N ALA A 70 11.26 20.40 15.30
CA ALA A 70 11.02 21.82 15.35
C ALA A 70 9.99 22.16 16.43
N SER A 71 10.15 23.36 17.00
CA SER A 71 9.09 23.96 17.80
C SER A 71 7.94 24.49 16.90
N GLU A 72 6.79 24.78 17.49
CA GLU A 72 5.65 25.40 16.79
C GLU A 72 6.00 26.75 16.13
N GLU A 73 7.02 27.45 16.63
CA GLU A 73 7.50 28.72 16.07
C GLU A 73 8.37 28.51 14.81
N GLU A 74 9.14 27.43 14.76
CA GLU A 74 10.08 27.13 13.67
C GLU A 74 9.44 26.32 12.54
N ALA A 75 8.44 25.48 12.86
CA ALA A 75 7.78 24.59 11.92
C ALA A 75 7.23 25.30 10.66
N PRO A 76 6.56 26.47 10.75
CA PRO A 76 6.01 27.13 9.55
C PRO A 76 7.08 27.53 8.52
N ALA A 77 8.27 27.94 8.98
CA ALA A 77 9.36 28.31 8.08
C ALA A 77 9.93 27.08 7.36
N LEU A 78 10.11 25.98 8.09
CA LEU A 78 10.60 24.71 7.56
C LEU A 78 9.60 24.09 6.58
N GLU A 79 8.30 24.12 6.89
CA GLU A 79 7.22 23.68 5.99
C GLU A 79 7.23 24.47 4.69
N GLN A 80 7.41 25.79 4.76
CA GLN A 80 7.47 26.65 3.58
C GLN A 80 8.67 26.31 2.68
N GLU A 81 9.84 26.01 3.27
CA GLU A 81 11.01 25.58 2.50
C GLU A 81 10.82 24.18 1.90
N LEU A 82 10.24 23.25 2.65
CA LEU A 82 9.96 21.89 2.20
C LEU A 82 8.98 21.89 1.01
N ALA A 83 7.95 22.74 1.06
CA ALA A 83 6.96 22.88 0.00
C ALA A 83 7.54 23.41 -1.34
N ALA A 84 8.73 24.01 -1.32
CA ALA A 84 9.43 24.46 -2.52
C ALA A 84 10.27 23.36 -3.19
N LEU A 85 10.44 22.20 -2.55
CA LEU A 85 11.21 21.08 -3.07
C LEU A 85 10.30 20.01 -3.68
N PRO A 86 10.80 19.17 -4.60
CA PRO A 86 10.06 18.01 -5.08
C PRO A 86 9.73 17.07 -3.92
N THR A 87 8.46 16.68 -3.78
CA THR A 87 8.03 15.78 -2.70
C THR A 87 8.16 14.32 -3.15
N PRO A 88 8.91 13.47 -2.42
CA PRO A 88 8.96 12.05 -2.72
C PRO A 88 7.68 11.34 -2.29
N GLN A 89 7.39 10.22 -2.93
CA GLN A 89 6.31 9.32 -2.52
C GLN A 89 6.88 8.14 -1.73
N PRO A 90 6.34 7.81 -0.55
CA PRO A 90 6.76 6.63 0.18
C PRO A 90 6.22 5.38 -0.51
N VAL A 91 7.13 4.50 -0.92
CA VAL A 91 6.83 3.19 -1.49
C VAL A 91 7.15 2.12 -0.45
N TYR A 92 6.19 1.27 -0.16
CA TYR A 92 6.37 0.15 0.76
C TYR A 92 6.32 -1.15 -0.03
N THR A 93 7.42 -1.90 0.00
CA THR A 93 7.56 -3.13 -0.76
C THR A 93 7.66 -4.32 0.17
N LEU A 94 6.88 -5.37 -0.09
CA LEU A 94 7.01 -6.67 0.55
C LEU A 94 7.81 -7.61 -0.35
N GLN A 95 8.94 -8.09 0.17
CA GLN A 95 9.76 -9.14 -0.42
C GLN A 95 9.45 -10.46 0.27
N LEU A 96 9.15 -11.50 -0.50
CA LEU A 96 8.89 -12.86 -0.01
C LEU A 96 9.85 -13.85 -0.67
N GLU A 97 10.49 -14.68 0.15
CA GLU A 97 11.43 -15.72 -0.30
C GLU A 97 11.08 -17.09 0.31
N GLN A 98 11.06 -18.12 -0.53
CA GLN A 98 10.95 -19.52 -0.08
C GLN A 98 11.68 -20.45 -1.04
N GLY A 99 12.86 -20.93 -0.62
CA GLY A 99 13.75 -21.70 -1.49
C GLY A 99 14.21 -20.85 -2.67
N ASP A 100 13.97 -21.33 -3.90
CA ASP A 100 14.30 -20.58 -5.12
C ASP A 100 13.21 -19.57 -5.54
N ARG A 101 12.09 -19.52 -4.83
CA ARG A 101 10.96 -18.64 -5.16
C ARG A 101 11.13 -17.27 -4.52
N HIS A 102 10.99 -16.24 -5.33
CA HIS A 102 11.10 -14.84 -4.92
C HIS A 102 9.91 -14.06 -5.50
N HIS A 103 9.20 -13.33 -4.64
CA HIS A 103 8.10 -12.46 -5.04
C HIS A 103 8.25 -11.08 -4.40
N GLN A 104 7.89 -10.06 -5.17
CA GLN A 104 7.90 -8.67 -4.73
C GLN A 104 6.50 -8.08 -4.94
N PHE A 105 5.97 -7.39 -3.93
CA PHE A 105 4.69 -6.70 -3.99
C PHE A 105 4.80 -5.26 -3.52
N ASP A 106 4.14 -4.34 -4.22
CA ASP A 106 3.84 -3.00 -3.71
C ASP A 106 2.63 -3.08 -2.78
N LEU A 107 2.81 -2.69 -1.52
CA LEU A 107 1.77 -2.75 -0.50
C LEU A 107 0.62 -1.78 -0.76
N TRP A 108 0.88 -0.64 -1.42
CA TRP A 108 -0.18 0.27 -1.84
C TRP A 108 -1.01 -0.34 -2.96
N GLU A 109 -0.39 -1.03 -3.92
CA GLU A 109 -1.14 -1.74 -4.96
C GLU A 109 -2.01 -2.85 -4.40
N LEU A 110 -1.51 -3.62 -3.43
CA LEU A 110 -2.32 -4.59 -2.71
C LEU A 110 -3.49 -3.92 -1.95
N CYS A 111 -3.23 -2.79 -1.31
CA CYS A 111 -4.28 -2.02 -0.63
C CYS A 111 -5.35 -1.51 -1.61
N TRP A 112 -4.96 -1.04 -2.79
CA TRP A 112 -5.93 -0.64 -3.82
C TRP A 112 -6.72 -1.83 -4.33
N GLN A 113 -6.11 -2.99 -4.60
CA GLN A 113 -6.86 -4.20 -5.00
C GLN A 113 -7.87 -4.63 -3.93
N LEU A 114 -7.49 -4.49 -2.65
CA LEU A 114 -8.37 -4.77 -1.53
C LEU A 114 -9.56 -3.79 -1.48
N CYS A 115 -9.29 -2.48 -1.56
CA CYS A 115 -10.33 -1.44 -1.44
C CYS A 115 -11.17 -1.30 -2.71
N CYS A 116 -10.61 -1.61 -3.87
CA CYS A 116 -11.12 -1.30 -5.19
C CYS A 116 -11.05 -2.57 -6.07
N PRO A 117 -11.98 -3.52 -5.93
CA PRO A 117 -11.86 -4.85 -6.58
C PRO A 117 -11.91 -4.79 -8.12
N ALA A 118 -12.51 -3.74 -8.69
CA ALA A 118 -12.52 -3.51 -10.14
C ALA A 118 -11.30 -2.70 -10.64
N TRP A 119 -10.46 -2.17 -9.73
CA TRP A 119 -9.27 -1.43 -10.11
C TRP A 119 -8.20 -2.38 -10.67
N GLN A 120 -7.55 -1.93 -11.74
CA GLN A 120 -6.38 -2.57 -12.32
C GLN A 120 -5.33 -1.49 -12.63
N PRO A 121 -4.02 -1.77 -12.48
CA PRO A 121 -2.95 -0.78 -12.68
C PRO A 121 -2.93 -0.08 -14.05
N SER A 122 -3.55 -0.68 -15.06
CA SER A 122 -3.63 -0.15 -16.44
C SER A 122 -5.06 -0.08 -16.98
N GLY A 123 -6.06 -0.22 -16.11
CA GLY A 123 -7.47 -0.18 -16.48
C GLY A 123 -8.04 1.23 -16.41
N ASP A 124 -9.11 1.47 -17.18
CA ASP A 124 -9.98 2.61 -16.94
C ASP A 124 -10.86 2.27 -15.74
N TYR A 125 -10.70 3.01 -14.65
CA TYR A 125 -11.37 2.76 -13.38
C TYR A 125 -11.95 4.06 -12.86
N ASP A 126 -13.20 4.00 -12.46
CA ASP A 126 -14.01 5.14 -12.07
C ASP A 126 -13.88 5.53 -10.58
N GLY A 127 -12.99 4.87 -9.83
CA GLY A 127 -12.70 5.24 -8.46
C GLY A 127 -13.68 4.68 -7.43
N GLN A 128 -14.46 3.63 -7.72
CA GLN A 128 -15.45 3.13 -6.76
C GLN A 128 -14.89 2.17 -5.69
N VAL A 129 -14.72 2.67 -4.47
CA VAL A 129 -14.44 1.83 -3.30
C VAL A 129 -15.51 0.73 -3.15
N ASP A 130 -15.08 -0.46 -2.75
CA ASP A 130 -15.99 -1.55 -2.45
C ASP A 130 -16.94 -1.15 -1.30
N PRO A 131 -18.26 -1.07 -1.57
CA PRO A 131 -19.23 -0.63 -0.57
C PRO A 131 -19.29 -1.55 0.65
N VAL A 132 -18.78 -2.79 0.56
CA VAL A 132 -18.71 -3.71 1.71
C VAL A 132 -17.81 -3.18 2.84
N LEU A 133 -16.88 -2.27 2.53
CA LEU A 133 -15.97 -1.67 3.49
C LEU A 133 -16.55 -0.46 4.21
N LEU A 134 -17.78 -0.07 3.86
CA LEU A 134 -18.42 1.13 4.38
C LEU A 134 -19.70 0.77 5.14
N THR A 135 -19.91 1.47 6.25
CA THR A 135 -21.20 1.48 6.93
C THR A 135 -22.22 2.27 6.09
N PRO A 136 -23.54 2.16 6.38
CA PRO A 136 -24.55 2.97 5.71
C PRO A 136 -24.33 4.49 5.80
N ASP A 137 -23.58 4.94 6.81
CA ASP A 137 -23.25 6.36 7.04
C ASP A 137 -21.99 6.79 6.26
N GLY A 138 -21.33 5.87 5.54
CA GLY A 138 -20.13 6.15 4.75
C GLY A 138 -18.83 6.14 5.55
N GLU A 139 -18.85 5.60 6.78
CA GLU A 139 -17.65 5.39 7.59
C GLU A 139 -17.05 4.00 7.33
N CYS A 140 -15.79 3.77 7.72
CA CYS A 140 -15.16 2.45 7.60
C CYS A 140 -15.88 1.40 8.48
N ASP A 141 -16.34 0.30 7.85
CA ASP A 141 -16.81 -0.89 8.56
C ASP A 141 -15.60 -1.75 8.97
N TRP A 142 -15.18 -1.62 10.23
CA TRP A 142 -13.99 -2.28 10.76
C TRP A 142 -14.08 -3.81 10.77
N ASP A 143 -15.27 -4.36 10.99
CA ASP A 143 -15.48 -5.81 11.04
C ASP A 143 -15.37 -6.41 9.63
N GLN A 144 -16.03 -5.77 8.66
CA GLN A 144 -15.95 -6.19 7.27
C GLN A 144 -14.54 -5.98 6.70
N LEU A 145 -13.86 -4.91 7.09
CA LEU A 145 -12.48 -4.66 6.72
C LEU A 145 -11.56 -5.80 7.19
N GLU A 146 -11.66 -6.19 8.46
CA GLU A 146 -10.85 -7.29 9.01
C GLU A 146 -11.13 -8.62 8.29
N ILE A 147 -12.40 -8.97 8.11
CA ILE A 147 -12.79 -10.20 7.39
C ILE A 147 -12.21 -10.21 5.98
N LYS A 148 -12.40 -9.11 5.24
CA LYS A 148 -11.98 -9.01 3.84
C LYS A 148 -10.46 -9.04 3.72
N THR A 149 -9.75 -8.33 4.60
CA THR A 149 -8.29 -8.26 4.58
C THR A 149 -7.67 -9.61 4.87
N ARG A 150 -8.15 -10.32 5.89
CA ARG A 150 -7.68 -11.67 6.21
C ARG A 150 -7.87 -12.61 5.01
N GLN A 151 -9.08 -12.63 4.42
CA GLN A 151 -9.37 -13.46 3.25
C GLN A 151 -8.47 -13.11 2.06
N PHE A 152 -8.21 -11.83 1.83
CA PHE A 152 -7.35 -11.36 0.75
C PHE A 152 -5.91 -11.87 0.92
N VAL A 153 -5.34 -11.75 2.12
CA VAL A 153 -3.98 -12.22 2.44
C VAL A 153 -3.87 -13.74 2.36
N GLU A 154 -4.84 -14.48 2.91
CA GLU A 154 -4.87 -15.94 2.83
C GLU A 154 -4.92 -16.42 1.37
N GLN A 155 -5.73 -15.77 0.53
CA GLN A 155 -5.80 -16.07 -0.90
C GLN A 155 -4.51 -15.72 -1.63
N LEU A 156 -3.87 -14.60 -1.29
CA LEU A 156 -2.59 -14.20 -1.86
C LEU A 156 -1.54 -15.31 -1.63
N LEU A 157 -1.33 -15.72 -0.38
CA LEU A 157 -0.36 -16.78 -0.06
C LEU A 157 -0.73 -18.13 -0.68
N ALA A 158 -2.02 -18.49 -0.68
CA ALA A 158 -2.48 -19.73 -1.32
C ALA A 158 -2.10 -19.77 -2.81
N ARG A 159 -2.23 -18.64 -3.53
CA ARG A 159 -1.83 -18.52 -4.94
C ARG A 159 -0.33 -18.69 -5.14
N LEU A 160 0.49 -18.14 -4.24
CA LEU A 160 1.95 -18.29 -4.30
C LEU A 160 2.38 -19.75 -4.09
N ASN A 161 1.66 -20.47 -3.24
CA ASN A 161 1.89 -21.89 -3.02
C ASN A 161 1.38 -22.75 -4.19
N SER A 162 0.23 -22.41 -4.79
CA SER A 162 -0.32 -23.17 -5.92
C SER A 162 0.42 -22.93 -7.24
N ALA A 163 1.05 -21.77 -7.43
CA ALA A 163 1.85 -21.45 -8.63
C ALA A 163 3.11 -22.33 -8.79
N SER A 164 3.28 -23.34 -7.95
CA SER A 164 4.44 -24.24 -7.91
C SER A 164 4.10 -25.74 -8.02
N GLU A 165 2.85 -26.12 -8.32
CA GLU A 165 2.58 -27.49 -8.78
C GLU A 165 2.80 -27.55 -10.29
N PRO A 166 3.88 -28.18 -10.80
CA PRO A 166 3.88 -28.62 -12.19
C PRO A 166 2.73 -29.61 -12.33
N GLU A 167 1.85 -29.41 -13.31
CA GLU A 167 0.91 -30.44 -13.76
C GLU A 167 1.70 -31.74 -13.94
N THR A 168 1.51 -32.68 -13.03
CA THR A 168 1.92 -34.06 -13.26
C THR A 168 0.96 -34.60 -14.30
N VAL A 169 1.34 -34.46 -15.56
CA VAL A 169 0.74 -35.17 -16.69
C VAL A 169 0.91 -36.66 -16.38
N SER A 170 -0.12 -37.24 -15.79
CA SER A 170 -0.26 -38.66 -15.56
C SER A 170 -0.61 -39.29 -16.91
N ASP A 171 0.44 -39.71 -17.62
CA ASP A 171 0.35 -40.50 -18.84
C ASP A 171 -0.45 -41.79 -18.53
N ARG A 172 -1.57 -41.96 -19.24
CA ARG A 172 -2.32 -43.22 -19.34
C ARG A 172 -2.72 -43.47 -20.77
#